data_AF-A0A7C5SQB1-F1
#
_entry.id   AF-A0A7C5SQB1-F1
#
_cell.length_a   1.000
_cell.length_b   1.000
_cell.length_c   1.000
_cell.angle_alpha   90.00
_cell.angle_beta   90.00
_cell.angle_gamma   90.00
#
_symmetry.space_group_name_H-M   'P 1'
#
loop_
_entity.id
_entity.type
_entity.pdbx_description
1 polymer ?
#
loop_
_entity_poly.entity_id
_entity_poly.type
_entity_poly.pdbx_seq_one_letter_code
_entity_poly.pdbx_strand_id
1 'polypeptide(L)'
;EERRLLYVGITRAQERLYLTLSEERETWGQRERVRPSRFLEEIPDDLLKPVGPFGDAHEPAPAPVSSAPVNRAAAGAASGFRGGEKVRHPRYGEGTVVATSGEGARQEVTVHFAEAGLKRLLVKYAGLERIE
;
A
#
# COMPACT_ATOMS: atom_id res chain seq x y z
N GLU A 1 1.29 -26.12 -20.99
CA GLU A 1 2.59 -26.12 -20.31
C GLU A 1 2.69 -25.17 -19.14
N GLU A 2 2.42 -23.87 -19.31
CA GLU A 2 2.60 -22.84 -18.27
C GLU A 2 1.90 -23.11 -16.93
N ARG A 3 0.72 -23.76 -16.95
CA ARG A 3 0.01 -24.19 -15.74
C ARG A 3 0.85 -25.15 -14.88
N ARG A 4 1.56 -26.09 -15.51
CA ARG A 4 2.41 -27.06 -14.79
C ARG A 4 3.61 -26.34 -14.15
N LEU A 5 4.15 -25.32 -14.82
CA LEU A 5 5.23 -24.49 -14.24
C LEU A 5 4.76 -23.77 -12.99
N LEU A 6 3.58 -23.14 -13.01
CA LEU A 6 3.02 -22.50 -11.82
C LEU A 6 2.77 -23.53 -10.70
N TYR A 7 2.16 -24.67 -11.01
CA TYR A 7 1.90 -25.73 -10.03
C TYR A 7 3.19 -26.20 -9.34
N VAL A 8 4.25 -26.47 -10.12
CA VAL A 8 5.55 -26.84 -9.57
C VAL A 8 6.12 -25.71 -8.73
N GLY A 9 5.99 -24.44 -9.16
CA GLY A 9 6.43 -23.29 -8.38
C GLY A 9 5.72 -23.17 -7.02
N ILE A 10 4.40 -23.31 -7.01
CA ILE A 10 3.57 -23.29 -5.78
C ILE A 10 3.99 -24.40 -4.82
N THR A 11 4.12 -25.63 -5.32
CA THR A 11 4.44 -26.82 -4.50
C THR A 11 5.89 -26.86 -3.99
N ARG A 12 6.74 -25.89 -4.36
CA ARG A 12 8.08 -25.73 -3.78
C ARG A 12 8.07 -25.00 -2.45
N ALA A 13 7.07 -24.16 -2.20
CA ALA A 13 6.93 -23.46 -0.93
C ALA A 13 6.55 -24.46 0.18
N GLN A 14 7.27 -24.43 1.30
CA GLN A 14 6.98 -25.29 2.47
C GLN A 14 6.15 -24.53 3.51
N GLU A 15 6.61 -23.35 3.92
CA GLU A 15 5.96 -22.57 4.98
C GLU A 15 5.13 -21.40 4.44
N ARG A 16 5.70 -20.62 3.51
CA ARG A 16 5.09 -19.38 3.01
C ARG A 16 5.24 -19.28 1.50
N LEU A 17 4.15 -18.92 0.83
CA LEU A 17 4.10 -18.59 -0.59
C LEU A 17 3.64 -17.14 -0.75
N TYR A 18 4.45 -16.35 -1.43
CA TYR A 18 4.08 -14.98 -1.83
C TYR A 18 3.93 -14.94 -3.34
N LEU A 19 2.79 -14.46 -3.81
CA LEU A 19 2.53 -14.19 -5.22
C LEU A 19 2.55 -12.67 -5.41
N THR A 20 3.41 -12.19 -6.31
CA THR A 20 3.54 -10.77 -6.61
C THR A 20 3.25 -10.51 -8.08
N LEU A 21 2.65 -9.35 -8.34
CA LEU A 21 2.43 -8.83 -9.68
C LEU A 21 2.98 -7.41 -9.76
N SER A 22 3.29 -6.98 -10.97
CA SER A 22 3.65 -5.58 -11.26
C SER A 22 2.65 -5.09 -12.29
N GLU A 23 2.21 -3.83 -12.21
CA GLU A 23 1.32 -3.26 -13.23
C GLU A 23 2.09 -2.86 -14.49
N GLU A 24 3.35 -2.47 -14.33
CA GLU A 24 4.24 -2.02 -15.40
C GLU A 24 5.60 -2.71 -15.27
N ARG A 25 6.16 -3.13 -16.40
CA ARG A 25 7.50 -3.73 -16.48
C ARG A 25 8.26 -3.10 -17.63
N GLU A 26 9.52 -2.79 -17.39
CA GLU A 26 10.44 -2.41 -18.45
C GLU A 26 11.14 -3.66 -18.99
N THR A 27 10.93 -3.98 -20.26
CA THR A 27 11.56 -5.10 -20.95
C THR A 27 12.24 -4.55 -22.20
N TRP A 28 13.55 -4.77 -22.35
CA TRP A 28 14.34 -4.24 -23.48
C TRP A 28 14.14 -2.74 -23.74
N GLY A 29 14.08 -1.94 -22.66
CA GLY A 29 13.91 -0.48 -22.72
C GLY A 29 12.49 -0.01 -23.08
N GLN A 30 11.55 -0.93 -23.29
CA GLN A 30 10.14 -0.61 -23.48
C GLN A 30 9.38 -0.83 -22.17
N ARG A 31 8.65 0.19 -21.72
CA ARG A 31 7.75 0.07 -20.56
C ARG A 31 6.40 -0.42 -21.05
N GLU A 32 6.04 -1.62 -20.64
CA GLU A 32 4.78 -2.23 -20.99
C GLU A 32 3.93 -2.43 -19.74
N ARG A 33 2.63 -2.16 -19.87
CA ARG A 33 1.64 -2.55 -18.87
C ARG A 33 1.37 -4.03 -19.01
N VAL A 34 1.56 -4.76 -17.92
CA VAL A 34 1.30 -6.20 -17.89
C VAL A 34 -0.04 -6.46 -17.22
N ARG A 35 -0.82 -7.37 -17.80
CA ARG A 35 -2.05 -7.86 -17.17
C ARG A 35 -1.68 -8.91 -16.11
N PRO A 36 -2.42 -9.01 -14.99
CA PRO A 36 -2.31 -10.13 -14.07
C PRO A 36 -2.39 -11.48 -14.80
N SER A 37 -1.66 -12.47 -14.29
CA SER A 37 -1.73 -13.83 -14.84
C SER A 37 -3.12 -14.40 -14.63
N ARG A 38 -3.71 -14.98 -15.68
CA ARG A 38 -5.01 -15.70 -15.60
C ARG A 38 -5.05 -16.75 -14.49
N PHE A 39 -3.91 -17.32 -14.14
CA PHE A 39 -3.86 -18.37 -13.12
C PHE A 39 -4.08 -17.83 -11.70
N LEU A 40 -3.97 -16.53 -11.47
CA LEU A 40 -4.31 -15.92 -10.19
C LEU A 40 -5.83 -15.92 -9.96
N GLU A 41 -6.62 -15.73 -11.03
CA GLU A 41 -8.10 -15.75 -10.98
C GLU A 41 -8.65 -17.15 -10.72
N GLU A 42 -7.85 -18.19 -10.95
CA GLU A 42 -8.23 -19.58 -10.72
C GLU A 42 -7.95 -20.04 -9.28
N ILE A 43 -7.22 -19.26 -8.50
CA ILE A 43 -6.98 -19.54 -7.08
C ILE A 43 -8.19 -19.01 -6.31
N PRO A 44 -8.87 -19.86 -5.50
CA PRO A 44 -9.97 -19.41 -4.66
C PRO A 44 -9.55 -18.25 -3.74
N ASP A 45 -10.37 -17.19 -3.69
CA ASP A 45 -10.07 -15.98 -2.92
C ASP A 45 -9.91 -16.25 -1.41
N ASP A 46 -10.56 -17.28 -0.88
CA ASP A 46 -10.44 -17.72 0.52
C ASP A 46 -9.04 -18.26 0.87
N LEU A 47 -8.25 -18.64 -0.12
CA LEU A 47 -6.86 -19.08 0.04
C LEU A 47 -5.85 -17.94 -0.15
N LEU A 48 -6.31 -16.77 -0.58
CA LEU A 48 -5.47 -15.59 -0.82
C LEU A 48 -5.60 -14.61 0.33
N LYS A 49 -4.45 -14.08 0.76
CA LYS A 49 -4.38 -12.98 1.71
C LYS A 49 -3.74 -11.77 1.00
N PRO A 50 -4.43 -10.64 0.84
CA PRO A 50 -3.83 -9.43 0.28
C PRO A 50 -2.79 -8.90 1.26
N VAL A 51 -1.56 -8.70 0.78
CA VAL A 51 -0.44 -8.18 1.57
C VAL A 51 -0.09 -6.78 1.07
N GLY A 52 -0.09 -5.81 1.98
CA GLY A 52 0.32 -4.45 1.66
C GLY A 52 1.82 -4.33 1.33
N PRO A 53 2.28 -3.21 0.74
CA PRO A 53 3.68 -3.00 0.35
C PRO A 53 4.71 -3.13 1.48
N PHE A 54 4.26 -3.05 2.73
CA PHE A 54 5.10 -3.11 3.94
C PHE A 54 4.90 -4.39 4.75
N GLY A 55 4.23 -5.39 4.15
CA GLY A 55 3.82 -6.60 4.86
C GLY A 55 2.61 -6.35 5.76
N ASP A 56 1.93 -7.43 6.14
CA ASP A 56 0.96 -7.36 7.23
C ASP A 56 1.73 -7.21 8.54
N ALA A 57 1.62 -6.06 9.19
CA ALA A 57 1.89 -5.97 10.61
C ALA A 57 0.80 -6.77 11.35
N HIS A 58 0.87 -8.10 11.33
CA HIS A 58 -0.06 -8.94 12.07
C HIS A 58 0.50 -10.33 12.41
N GLU A 59 1.33 -10.36 13.44
CA GLU A 59 0.92 -11.08 14.64
C GLU A 59 0.12 -10.05 15.47
N PRO A 60 -1.11 -10.33 15.92
CA PRO A 60 -1.82 -9.42 16.80
C PRO A 60 -1.02 -9.29 18.09
N ALA A 61 -0.27 -8.20 18.24
CA ALA A 61 0.12 -7.76 19.57
C ALA A 61 -1.19 -7.59 20.39
N PRO A 62 -1.24 -8.09 21.63
CA PRO A 62 -2.46 -8.07 22.43
C PRO A 62 -3.00 -6.64 22.50
N ALA A 63 -4.33 -6.54 22.37
CA ALA A 63 -5.08 -5.29 22.30
C ALA A 63 -4.54 -4.26 23.29
N PRO A 64 -4.31 -2.99 22.88
CA PRO A 64 -3.92 -1.97 23.81
C PRO A 64 -5.08 -1.80 24.80
N VAL A 65 -4.84 -2.20 26.04
CA VAL A 65 -5.66 -1.82 27.18
C VAL A 65 -5.87 -0.31 27.14
N SER A 66 -7.12 0.09 27.31
CA SER A 66 -7.56 1.47 27.36
C SER A 66 -6.60 2.30 28.23
N SER A 67 -5.99 3.32 27.63
CA SER A 67 -5.46 4.44 28.38
C SER A 67 -5.99 5.72 27.76
N ALA A 68 -6.57 6.52 28.66
CA ALA A 68 -7.19 7.82 28.45
C ALA A 68 -6.25 8.83 27.75
N PRO A 69 -6.77 9.96 27.26
CA PRO A 69 -6.12 10.75 26.23
C PRO A 69 -4.91 11.49 26.81
N VAL A 70 -3.71 11.14 26.35
CA VAL A 70 -2.52 11.95 26.62
C VAL A 70 -2.48 13.05 25.59
N ASN A 71 -3.06 14.17 25.98
CA ASN A 71 -2.92 15.45 25.31
C ASN A 71 -1.43 15.83 25.32
N ARG A 72 -0.73 15.62 24.20
CA ARG A 72 0.59 16.23 23.95
C ARG A 72 0.44 17.28 22.86
N ALA A 73 -0.06 18.43 23.29
CA ALA A 73 0.17 19.67 22.58
C ALA A 73 1.65 20.07 22.70
N ALA A 74 2.16 20.61 21.59
CA ALA A 74 3.38 21.39 21.40
C ALA A 74 4.72 20.63 21.39
N ALA A 75 5.27 20.41 20.19
CA ALA A 75 6.28 21.32 19.63
C ALA A 75 6.97 20.69 18.40
N GLY A 76 7.04 21.44 17.30
CA GLY A 76 7.91 21.15 16.17
C GLY A 76 7.17 20.95 14.86
N ALA A 77 6.96 22.06 14.13
CA ALA A 77 6.56 22.06 12.73
C ALA A 77 7.55 21.21 11.91
N ALA A 78 7.15 19.97 11.60
CA ALA A 78 7.76 19.17 10.56
C ALA A 78 6.76 19.15 9.40
N SER A 79 7.04 19.98 8.41
CA SER A 79 6.30 20.18 7.17
C SER A 79 6.31 18.93 6.29
N GLY A 80 5.58 17.89 6.70
CA GLY A 80 5.46 16.65 5.93
C GLY A 80 4.34 15.76 6.47
N PHE A 81 3.56 15.19 5.55
CA PHE A 81 2.58 14.15 5.87
C PHE A 81 3.29 12.95 6.50
N ARG A 82 2.65 12.28 7.46
CA ARG A 82 3.18 11.06 8.06
C ARG A 82 2.30 9.87 7.67
N GLY A 83 2.91 8.69 7.56
CA GLY A 83 2.16 7.44 7.40
C GLY A 83 1.17 7.25 8.55
N GLY A 84 -0.05 6.88 8.24
CA GLY A 84 -1.18 6.75 9.16
C GLY A 84 -2.10 7.98 9.24
N GLU A 85 -1.72 9.11 8.65
CA GLU A 85 -2.53 10.33 8.69
C GLU A 85 -3.73 10.25 7.72
N LYS A 86 -4.90 10.67 8.18
CA LYS A 86 -6.08 10.82 7.31
C LYS A 86 -5.97 12.10 6.50
N VAL A 87 -6.23 11.99 5.21
CA VAL A 87 -6.14 13.09 4.26
C VAL A 87 -7.36 13.09 3.35
N ARG A 88 -7.82 14.27 2.99
CA ARG A 88 -8.87 14.48 2.00
C ARG A 88 -8.24 15.03 0.72
N HIS A 89 -8.62 14.46 -0.41
CA HIS A 89 -8.27 14.95 -1.72
C HIS A 89 -9.52 15.46 -2.44
N PRO A 90 -9.50 16.65 -3.08
CA PRO A 90 -10.67 17.23 -3.74
C PRO A 90 -11.30 16.32 -4.79
N ARG A 91 -10.49 15.50 -5.46
CA ARG A 91 -10.92 14.57 -6.53
C ARG A 91 -11.22 13.15 -6.05
N TYR A 92 -10.60 12.69 -4.97
CA TYR A 92 -10.60 11.27 -4.58
C TYR A 92 -11.23 11.02 -3.20
N GLY A 93 -11.74 12.07 -2.55
CA GLY A 93 -12.36 11.98 -1.25
C GLY A 93 -11.36 11.69 -0.15
N GLU A 94 -11.81 10.96 0.85
CA GLU A 94 -11.02 10.64 2.04
C GLU A 94 -10.10 9.44 1.80
N GLY A 95 -8.89 9.53 2.33
CA GLY A 95 -7.90 8.47 2.24
C GLY A 95 -6.90 8.52 3.39
N THR A 96 -6.15 7.44 3.55
CA THR A 96 -5.14 7.30 4.60
C THR A 96 -3.76 7.26 3.96
N VAL A 97 -2.83 8.08 4.46
CA VAL A 97 -1.44 8.05 4.00
C VAL A 97 -0.83 6.71 4.42
N VAL A 98 -0.44 5.89 3.46
CA VAL A 98 0.19 4.58 3.69
C VAL A 98 1.70 4.73 3.77
N ALA A 99 2.29 5.63 2.99
CA ALA A 99 3.72 5.87 2.98
C ALA A 99 4.07 7.28 2.53
N THR A 100 5.21 7.76 3.00
CA THR A 100 5.80 9.04 2.61
C THR A 100 7.25 8.79 2.20
N SER A 101 7.62 9.21 1.00
CA SER A 101 8.99 9.08 0.47
C SER A 101 9.51 10.42 -0.01
N GLY A 102 10.78 10.71 0.26
CA GLY A 102 11.41 11.99 -0.05
C GLY A 102 11.17 13.06 1.01
N GLU A 103 11.91 14.16 0.88
CA GLU A 103 11.93 15.28 1.82
C GLU A 103 11.63 16.59 1.09
N GLY A 104 10.92 17.50 1.77
CA GLY A 104 10.64 18.84 1.28
C GLY A 104 9.86 18.87 -0.04
N ALA A 105 10.40 19.57 -1.04
CA ALA A 105 9.67 19.91 -2.28
C ALA A 105 9.40 18.72 -3.22
N ARG A 106 10.05 17.57 -3.02
CA ARG A 106 9.85 16.33 -3.80
C ARG A 106 9.23 15.22 -2.96
N GLN A 107 8.62 15.56 -1.83
CA GLN A 107 7.93 14.57 -1.00
C GLN A 107 6.76 13.96 -1.79
N GLU A 108 6.81 12.64 -1.96
CA GLU A 108 5.77 11.81 -2.52
C GLU A 108 5.03 11.11 -1.38
N VAL A 109 3.71 11.08 -1.46
CA VAL A 109 2.84 10.39 -0.51
C VAL A 109 2.02 9.35 -1.25
N THR A 110 2.02 8.12 -0.73
CA THR A 110 1.13 7.07 -1.18
C THR A 110 -0.07 7.09 -0.26
N VAL A 111 -1.24 7.43 -0.81
CA VAL A 111 -2.50 7.53 -0.06
C VAL A 111 -3.45 6.44 -0.55
N HIS A 112 -4.07 5.72 0.37
CA HIS A 112 -5.16 4.80 0.09
C HIS A 112 -6.49 5.53 0.21
N PHE A 113 -7.12 5.84 -0.91
CA PHE A 113 -8.45 6.44 -0.95
C PHE A 113 -9.53 5.38 -0.90
N ALA A 114 -10.59 5.61 -0.13
CA ALA A 114 -11.70 4.65 0.01
C ALA A 114 -12.39 4.36 -1.33
N GLU A 115 -12.55 5.38 -2.17
CA GLU A 115 -13.21 5.25 -3.49
C GLU A 115 -12.24 4.99 -4.64
N ALA A 116 -10.99 5.47 -4.54
CA ALA A 116 -10.04 5.48 -5.66
C ALA A 116 -8.83 4.54 -5.50
N GLY A 117 -8.72 3.85 -4.36
CA GLY A 117 -7.61 2.94 -4.05
C GLY A 117 -6.28 3.64 -3.80
N LEU A 118 -5.17 2.92 -3.96
CA LEU A 118 -3.82 3.47 -3.75
C LEU A 118 -3.44 4.47 -4.85
N LYS A 119 -3.07 5.69 -4.46
CA LYS A 119 -2.54 6.72 -5.35
C LYS A 119 -1.27 7.33 -4.79
N ARG A 120 -0.25 7.45 -5.65
CA ARG A 120 0.99 8.15 -5.34
C ARG A 120 0.88 9.59 -5.81
N LEU A 121 1.03 10.54 -4.90
CA LEU A 121 0.81 11.96 -5.13
C LEU A 121 2.00 12.77 -4.61
N LEU A 122 2.43 13.79 -5.35
CA LEU A 122 3.43 14.74 -4.87
C LEU A 122 2.76 15.76 -3.96
N VAL A 123 3.23 15.86 -2.71
CA VAL A 123 2.66 16.73 -1.66
C VAL A 123 2.39 18.16 -2.16
N LYS A 124 3.33 18.71 -2.93
CA LYS A 124 3.25 20.08 -3.48
C LYS A 124 2.07 20.31 -4.43
N TYR A 125 1.63 19.27 -5.14
CA TYR A 125 0.59 19.37 -6.18
C TYR A 125 -0.69 18.63 -5.82
N ALA A 126 -0.66 17.81 -4.78
CA ALA A 126 -1.78 16.95 -4.41
C ALA A 126 -2.94 17.72 -3.76
N GLY A 127 -2.72 18.93 -3.25
CA GLY A 127 -3.78 19.70 -2.57
C GLY A 127 -4.46 18.90 -1.45
N LEU A 128 -3.69 18.06 -0.73
CA LEU A 128 -4.21 17.21 0.33
C LEU A 128 -4.51 18.04 1.57
N GLU A 129 -5.73 17.93 2.05
CA GLU A 129 -6.15 18.50 3.32
C GLU A 129 -6.01 17.45 4.41
N ARG A 130 -5.42 17.81 5.55
CA ARG A 130 -5.37 16.91 6.71
C ARG A 130 -6.72 16.96 7.41
N ILE A 131 -7.27 15.79 7.68
CA ILE A 131 -8.50 15.63 8.48
C ILE A 131 -8.07 14.93 9.76
N GLU A 132 -8.31 15.55 10.91
CA GLU A 132 -8.08 14.95 12.23
C GLU A 132 -9.01 13.76 12.50
#